data_AF-A0A8S4RQZ4-F1
#
_entry.id   AF-A0A8S4RQZ4-F1
#
_cell.length_a   1.000
_cell.length_b   1.000
_cell.length_c   1.000
_cell.angle_alpha   90.00
_cell.angle_beta   90.00
_cell.angle_gamma   90.00
#
_symmetry.space_group_name_H-M   'P 1'
#
loop_
_entity.id
_entity.type
_entity.pdbx_description
1 polymer ?
#
loop_
_entity_poly.entity_id
_entity_poly.type
_entity_poly.pdbx_seq_one_letter_code
_entity_poly.pdbx_strand_id
1 'polypeptide(L)'
;LNEFLRRVVPAMMDQLDQNYKESQLLNDSSDSDEEEVLSATLLQEIKLKDGSGDHQSSVLGVTWSSAGNSLAVSLGSSQHDAWCQSAGLVKVYTLKRSEDRFVHAMDLAEKNCVSALKYHPTVAALLAYGTTSGEVVVCNLSGGCADAGATLASPAGCHGCRRVSALRWADAPLANTLLAMQISARGKRRGAADQVF
;
A
#
# COMPACT_ATOMS: atom_id res chain seq x y z
N LEU A 1 -60.24 -6.62 -2.18
CA LEU A 1 -59.29 -7.04 -1.13
C LEU A 1 -59.83 -8.19 -0.28
N ASN A 2 -61.00 -8.05 0.36
CA ASN A 2 -61.58 -9.09 1.23
C ASN A 2 -61.89 -10.42 0.50
N GLU A 3 -62.45 -10.35 -0.72
CA GLU A 3 -62.73 -11.57 -1.51
C GLU A 3 -61.47 -12.30 -1.98
N PHE A 4 -60.42 -11.55 -2.32
CA PHE A 4 -59.14 -12.12 -2.72
C PHE A 4 -58.50 -12.90 -1.56
N LEU A 5 -58.47 -12.31 -0.37
CA LEU A 5 -57.92 -12.97 0.82
C LEU A 5 -58.75 -14.20 1.21
N ARG A 6 -60.09 -14.14 1.12
CA ARG A 6 -60.95 -15.32 1.36
C ARG A 6 -60.68 -16.49 0.41
N ARG A 7 -60.26 -16.20 -0.82
CA ARG A 7 -59.95 -17.23 -1.82
C ARG A 7 -58.54 -17.78 -1.68
N VAL A 8 -57.57 -16.92 -1.39
CA VAL A 8 -56.14 -17.29 -1.44
C VAL A 8 -55.64 -17.84 -0.10
N VAL A 9 -56.15 -17.34 1.04
CA VAL A 9 -55.68 -17.75 2.36
C VAL A 9 -55.87 -19.25 2.62
N PRO A 10 -57.02 -19.89 2.31
CA PRO A 10 -57.17 -21.33 2.54
C PRO A 10 -56.18 -22.16 1.72
N ALA A 11 -56.02 -21.83 0.43
CA ALA A 11 -55.09 -22.53 -0.45
C ALA A 11 -53.62 -22.36 -0.03
N MET A 12 -53.24 -21.17 0.46
CA MET A 12 -51.90 -20.93 1.00
C MET A 12 -51.67 -21.68 2.31
N MET A 13 -52.66 -21.74 3.20
CA MET A 13 -52.54 -22.46 4.47
C MET A 13 -52.42 -23.97 4.24
N ASP A 14 -53.19 -24.53 3.31
CA ASP A 14 -53.08 -25.95 2.96
C ASP A 14 -51.69 -26.29 2.39
N GLN A 15 -51.14 -25.42 1.52
CA GLN A 15 -49.79 -25.60 0.98
C GLN A 15 -48.70 -25.47 2.05
N LEU A 16 -48.86 -24.55 3.01
CA LEU A 16 -47.92 -24.38 4.11
C LEU A 16 -47.95 -25.58 5.06
N ASP A 17 -49.13 -26.12 5.38
CA ASP A 17 -49.28 -27.32 6.22
C ASP A 17 -48.70 -28.57 5.55
N GLN A 18 -48.87 -28.70 4.23
CA GLN A 18 -48.29 -29.78 3.44
C GLN A 18 -46.76 -29.67 3.42
N ASN A 19 -46.23 -28.48 3.12
CA ASN A 19 -44.79 -28.22 3.10
C ASN A 19 -44.15 -28.40 4.48
N TYR A 20 -44.84 -28.06 5.57
CA TYR A 20 -44.32 -28.25 6.93
C TYR A 20 -44.13 -29.73 7.28
N LYS A 21 -45.08 -30.59 6.90
CA LYS A 21 -45.00 -32.04 7.10
C LYS A 21 -43.90 -32.68 6.23
N GLU A 22 -43.75 -32.21 4.99
CA GLU A 22 -42.72 -32.68 4.07
C GLU A 22 -41.32 -32.16 4.45
N SER A 23 -41.22 -30.93 4.95
CA SER A 23 -39.99 -30.33 5.48
C SER A 23 -39.44 -31.06 6.70
N GLN A 24 -40.30 -31.57 7.60
CA GLN A 24 -39.84 -32.39 8.73
C GLN A 24 -39.18 -33.71 8.32
N LEU A 25 -39.49 -34.23 7.12
CA LEU A 25 -38.86 -35.43 6.55
C LEU A 25 -37.53 -35.13 5.85
N LEU A 26 -37.27 -33.87 5.50
CA LEU A 26 -36.10 -33.41 4.74
C LEU A 26 -35.11 -32.59 5.58
N ASN A 27 -35.27 -32.56 6.91
CA ASN A 27 -34.54 -31.70 7.84
C ASN A 27 -33.05 -32.08 8.03
N ASP A 28 -32.47 -32.82 7.09
CA ASP A 28 -31.05 -33.20 7.02
C ASP A 28 -30.29 -32.44 5.91
N SER A 29 -30.93 -31.49 5.21
CA SER A 29 -30.20 -30.58 4.32
C SER A 29 -29.52 -29.48 5.16
N SER A 30 -28.42 -29.85 5.82
CA SER A 30 -27.45 -28.89 6.33
C SER A 30 -26.78 -28.23 5.13
N ASP A 31 -27.31 -27.09 4.70
CA ASP A 31 -26.65 -26.13 3.82
C ASP A 31 -25.57 -25.42 4.67
N SER A 32 -24.63 -26.20 5.20
CA SER A 32 -23.48 -25.62 5.90
C SER A 32 -22.61 -25.03 4.82
N ASP A 33 -22.66 -23.71 4.67
CA ASP A 33 -21.57 -22.95 4.04
C ASP A 33 -20.27 -23.53 4.60
N GLU A 34 -19.53 -24.27 3.77
CA GLU A 34 -18.29 -24.91 4.17
C GLU A 34 -17.42 -23.83 4.79
N GLU A 35 -17.06 -23.97 6.08
CA GLU A 35 -16.17 -22.99 6.72
C GLU A 35 -14.93 -22.89 5.85
N GLU A 36 -14.76 -21.76 5.16
CA GLU A 36 -13.67 -21.55 4.23
C GLU A 36 -12.38 -21.53 5.05
N VAL A 37 -11.73 -22.69 5.15
CA VAL A 37 -10.51 -22.84 5.95
C VAL A 37 -9.44 -21.98 5.32
N LEU A 38 -9.17 -20.83 5.94
CA LEU A 38 -8.12 -19.91 5.52
C LEU A 38 -6.77 -20.61 5.64
N SER A 39 -6.23 -21.07 4.51
CA SER A 39 -4.90 -21.64 4.40
C SER A 39 -3.92 -20.58 3.90
N ALA A 40 -2.80 -20.41 4.58
CA ALA A 40 -1.71 -19.52 4.18
C ALA A 40 -0.46 -20.34 3.86
N THR A 41 0.15 -20.08 2.70
CA THR A 41 1.39 -20.74 2.27
C THR A 41 2.50 -19.70 2.06
N LEU A 42 3.73 -20.08 2.43
CA LEU A 42 4.89 -19.25 2.17
C LEU A 42 5.29 -19.40 0.70
N LEU A 43 5.06 -18.35 -0.10
CA LEU A 43 5.47 -18.33 -1.52
C LEU A 43 6.99 -18.18 -1.66
N GLN A 44 7.59 -17.24 -0.93
CA GLN A 44 9.01 -16.94 -1.04
C GLN A 44 9.55 -16.25 0.21
N GLU A 45 10.75 -16.64 0.64
CA GLU A 45 11.58 -15.88 1.58
C GLU A 45 12.63 -15.07 0.79
N ILE A 46 12.62 -13.74 0.94
CA ILE A 46 13.60 -12.85 0.32
C ILE A 46 14.65 -12.48 1.36
N LYS A 47 15.83 -13.08 1.26
CA LYS A 47 16.97 -12.75 2.12
C LYS A 47 17.63 -11.46 1.66
N LEU A 48 17.56 -10.44 2.51
CA LEU A 48 18.16 -9.13 2.26
C LEU A 48 19.64 -9.22 2.63
N LYS A 49 20.51 -8.85 1.69
CA LYS A 49 21.94 -8.69 1.94
C LYS A 49 22.25 -7.21 2.02
N ASP A 50 22.83 -6.81 3.14
CA ASP A 50 23.28 -5.44 3.35
C ASP A 50 24.71 -5.32 2.84
N GLY A 51 25.00 -4.26 2.09
CA GLY A 51 26.35 -3.96 1.63
C GLY A 51 27.20 -3.47 2.80
N SER A 52 28.09 -4.32 3.30
CA SER A 52 29.31 -3.98 4.06
C SER A 52 29.14 -2.99 5.22
N GLY A 53 28.86 -3.50 6.42
CA GLY A 53 29.03 -2.80 7.69
C GLY A 53 28.70 -3.70 8.89
N ASP A 54 29.33 -3.46 10.04
CA ASP A 54 29.12 -4.20 11.29
C ASP A 54 27.72 -4.01 11.92
N HIS A 55 26.85 -3.21 11.30
CA HIS A 55 25.49 -2.94 11.77
C HIS A 55 24.48 -3.72 10.92
N GLN A 56 23.74 -4.61 11.58
CA GLN A 56 22.65 -5.37 10.94
C GLN A 56 21.53 -4.41 10.51
N SER A 57 21.27 -4.30 9.20
CA SER A 57 20.15 -3.49 8.72
C SER A 57 18.84 -4.21 9.00
N SER A 58 17.81 -3.44 9.33
CA SER A 58 16.45 -3.92 9.53
C SER A 58 15.54 -3.49 8.39
N VAL A 59 14.47 -4.23 8.16
CA VAL A 59 13.38 -3.80 7.27
C VAL A 59 12.57 -2.72 7.98
N LEU A 60 12.54 -1.52 7.40
CA LEU A 60 11.81 -0.37 7.94
C LEU A 60 10.44 -0.19 7.28
N GLY A 61 10.24 -0.76 6.10
CA GLY A 61 9.04 -0.54 5.31
C GLY A 61 8.98 -1.42 4.08
N VAL A 62 7.77 -1.80 3.70
CA VAL A 62 7.48 -2.62 2.53
C VAL A 62 6.24 -2.05 1.84
N THR A 63 6.26 -2.01 0.50
CA THR A 63 5.10 -1.58 -0.29
C THR A 63 5.04 -2.29 -1.62
N TRP A 64 3.82 -2.54 -2.08
CA TRP A 64 3.51 -3.15 -3.37
C TRP A 64 3.18 -2.10 -4.42
N SER A 65 3.63 -2.33 -5.64
CA SER A 65 3.14 -1.59 -6.80
C SER A 65 1.65 -1.87 -7.04
N SER A 66 0.95 -0.92 -7.64
CA SER A 66 -0.48 -1.08 -7.96
C SER A 66 -0.79 -2.25 -8.90
N ALA A 67 0.19 -2.71 -9.67
CA ALA A 67 0.07 -3.88 -10.54
C ALA A 67 0.36 -5.22 -9.83
N GLY A 68 0.82 -5.19 -8.57
CA GLY A 68 1.15 -6.40 -7.79
C GLY A 68 2.41 -7.15 -8.26
N ASN A 69 3.11 -6.66 -9.28
CA ASN A 69 4.27 -7.32 -9.87
C ASN A 69 5.62 -6.77 -9.39
N SER A 70 5.61 -5.79 -8.51
CA SER A 70 6.82 -5.22 -7.90
C SER A 70 6.62 -4.91 -6.42
N LEU A 71 7.67 -5.19 -5.65
CA LEU A 71 7.79 -5.03 -4.21
C LEU A 71 8.98 -4.11 -3.92
N ALA A 72 8.77 -3.03 -3.17
CA ALA A 72 9.85 -2.18 -2.68
C ALA A 72 10.02 -2.37 -1.18
N VAL A 73 11.27 -2.46 -0.73
CA VAL A 73 11.66 -2.72 0.66
C VAL A 73 12.69 -1.68 1.08
N SER A 74 12.39 -0.89 2.11
CA SER A 74 13.36 0.03 2.71
C SER A 74 14.14 -0.64 3.82
N LEU A 75 15.45 -0.49 3.76
CA LEU A 75 16.44 -0.99 4.69
C LEU A 75 17.09 0.19 5.42
N GLY A 76 17.29 0.03 6.73
CA GLY A 76 18.07 0.95 7.55
C GLY A 76 18.17 0.50 9.00
N SER A 77 18.65 1.40 9.87
CA SER A 77 18.69 1.14 11.31
C SER A 77 17.33 1.45 11.96
N SER A 78 16.85 0.57 12.84
CA SER A 78 15.63 0.82 13.63
C SER A 78 15.89 1.75 14.82
N GLN A 79 17.12 1.75 15.35
CA GLN A 79 17.58 2.68 16.37
C GLN A 79 18.33 3.83 15.72
N HIS A 80 17.69 4.98 15.75
CA HIS A 80 18.31 6.24 15.35
C HIS A 80 18.42 7.11 16.60
N ASP A 81 19.63 7.45 17.00
CA ASP A 81 19.85 8.67 17.77
C ASP A 81 19.37 9.86 16.95
N ALA A 82 19.00 10.95 17.62
CA ALA A 82 18.37 12.13 17.01
C ALA A 82 19.17 12.77 15.84
N TRP A 83 20.40 12.31 15.59
CA TRP A 83 21.32 12.81 14.58
C TRP A 83 21.82 11.74 13.60
N CYS A 84 21.10 10.62 13.44
CA CYS A 84 21.57 9.53 12.61
C CYS A 84 21.75 9.93 11.13
N GLN A 85 22.98 9.78 10.63
CA GLN A 85 23.39 9.99 9.23
C GLN A 85 23.55 8.68 8.46
N SER A 86 22.94 7.60 8.91
CA SER A 86 23.01 6.32 8.20
C SER A 86 22.37 6.47 6.81
N ALA A 87 23.09 5.98 5.80
CA ALA A 87 22.56 5.91 4.45
C ALA A 87 21.32 5.01 4.42
N GLY A 88 20.30 5.43 3.67
CA GLY A 88 19.12 4.63 3.39
C GLY A 88 19.36 3.76 2.15
N LEU A 89 18.71 2.60 2.12
CA LEU A 89 18.69 1.76 0.93
C LEU A 89 17.27 1.28 0.68
N VAL A 90 16.78 1.44 -0.54
CA VAL A 90 15.53 0.80 -0.98
C VAL A 90 15.85 -0.24 -2.03
N LYS A 91 15.50 -1.49 -1.75
CA LYS A 91 15.61 -2.58 -2.71
C LYS A 91 14.27 -2.79 -3.39
N VAL A 92 14.29 -2.84 -4.73
CA VAL A 92 13.10 -3.16 -5.53
C VAL A 92 13.24 -4.56 -6.09
N TYR A 93 12.18 -5.34 -5.94
CA TYR A 93 12.03 -6.68 -6.48
C TYR A 93 10.87 -6.70 -7.47
N THR A 94 10.97 -7.52 -8.51
CA THR A 94 9.92 -7.70 -9.51
C THR A 94 9.57 -9.19 -9.67
N LEU A 95 8.30 -9.48 -9.88
CA LEU A 95 7.80 -10.83 -10.09
C LEU A 95 8.21 -11.31 -11.48
N LYS A 96 9.09 -12.32 -11.53
CA LYS A 96 9.47 -12.97 -12.77
C LYS A 96 8.52 -14.12 -13.04
N ARG A 97 7.55 -13.91 -13.94
CA ARG A 97 6.48 -14.89 -14.26
C ARG A 97 7.00 -16.28 -14.65
N SER A 98 8.17 -16.39 -15.26
CA SER A 98 8.76 -17.68 -15.63
C SER A 98 9.19 -18.53 -14.43
N GLU A 99 9.46 -17.90 -13.29
CA GLU A 99 9.95 -18.55 -12.07
C GLU A 99 8.94 -18.47 -10.91
N ASP A 100 7.81 -17.78 -11.14
CA ASP A 100 6.80 -17.44 -10.13
C ASP A 100 7.40 -16.91 -8.81
N ARG A 101 8.44 -16.07 -8.95
CA ARG A 101 9.23 -15.55 -7.83
C ARG A 101 9.64 -14.10 -8.03
N PHE A 102 9.78 -13.39 -6.92
CA PHE A 102 10.40 -12.07 -6.90
C PHE A 102 11.91 -12.19 -7.07
N VAL A 103 12.44 -11.46 -8.03
CA VAL A 103 13.88 -11.31 -8.28
C VAL A 103 14.28 -9.87 -8.01
N HIS A 104 15.51 -9.69 -7.54
CA HIS A 104 16.05 -8.34 -7.32
C HIS A 104 16.15 -7.59 -8.65
N ALA A 105 15.59 -6.38 -8.70
CA ALA A 105 15.55 -5.56 -9.90
C ALA A 105 16.52 -4.38 -9.83
N MET A 106 16.52 -3.62 -8.72
CA MET A 106 17.38 -2.46 -8.55
C MET A 106 17.49 -2.01 -7.08
N ASP A 107 18.52 -1.22 -6.81
CA ASP A 107 18.77 -0.55 -5.54
C ASP A 107 18.62 0.98 -5.72
N LEU A 108 17.91 1.64 -4.81
CA LEU A 108 17.85 3.10 -4.69
C LEU A 108 18.64 3.49 -3.44
N ALA A 109 19.82 4.06 -3.62
CA ALA A 109 20.66 4.54 -2.53
C ALA A 109 20.26 5.95 -2.12
N GLU A 110 20.10 6.18 -0.81
CA GLU A 110 19.72 7.47 -0.25
C GLU A 110 20.73 7.90 0.83
N LYS A 111 20.97 9.21 0.95
CA LYS A 111 21.92 9.76 1.93
C LYS A 111 21.45 9.60 3.37
N ASN A 112 20.13 9.57 3.56
CA ASN A 112 19.48 9.47 4.85
C ASN A 112 18.56 8.24 4.87
N CYS A 113 18.34 7.64 6.04
CA CYS A 113 17.44 6.51 6.14
C CYS A 113 16.02 6.85 5.68
N VAL A 114 15.43 5.92 4.92
CA VAL A 114 14.06 6.00 4.45
C VAL A 114 13.11 5.61 5.59
N SER A 115 12.24 6.54 5.98
CA SER A 115 11.30 6.38 7.09
C SER A 115 9.86 6.17 6.65
N ALA A 116 9.52 6.48 5.40
CA ALA A 116 8.22 6.21 4.81
C ALA A 116 8.39 5.82 3.34
N LEU A 117 7.65 4.81 2.87
CA LEU A 117 7.78 4.25 1.52
C LEU A 117 6.39 3.88 0.97
N LYS A 118 6.02 4.40 -0.22
CA LYS A 118 4.70 4.17 -0.84
C LYS A 118 4.76 4.19 -2.37
N TYR A 119 4.30 3.11 -2.99
CA TYR A 119 3.98 3.12 -4.43
C TYR A 119 2.74 3.97 -4.73
N HIS A 120 2.67 4.52 -5.94
CA HIS A 120 1.48 5.21 -6.43
C HIS A 120 0.31 4.22 -6.59
N PRO A 121 -0.92 4.57 -6.17
CA PRO A 121 -2.05 3.65 -6.14
C PRO A 121 -2.51 3.17 -7.53
N THR A 122 -2.22 3.92 -8.59
CA THR A 122 -2.64 3.59 -9.96
C THR A 122 -1.50 3.55 -10.99
N VAL A 123 -0.27 3.94 -10.61
CA VAL A 123 0.86 4.04 -11.54
C VAL A 123 1.99 3.17 -11.01
N ALA A 124 2.10 1.95 -11.52
CA ALA A 124 2.99 0.93 -10.98
C ALA A 124 4.48 1.31 -11.01
N ALA A 125 4.89 2.21 -11.92
CA ALA A 125 6.26 2.69 -12.02
C ALA A 125 6.59 3.84 -11.06
N LEU A 126 5.61 4.46 -10.38
CA LEU A 126 5.87 5.59 -9.49
C LEU A 126 5.99 5.13 -8.04
N LEU A 127 7.12 5.46 -7.41
CA LEU A 127 7.42 5.19 -6.02
C LEU A 127 7.74 6.52 -5.32
N ALA A 128 7.17 6.75 -4.14
CA ALA A 128 7.55 7.86 -3.29
C ALA A 128 8.14 7.34 -1.98
N TYR A 129 9.13 8.05 -1.47
CA TYR A 129 9.69 7.79 -0.15
C TYR A 129 10.08 9.08 0.56
N GLY A 130 10.14 9.00 1.88
CA GLY A 130 10.44 10.09 2.78
C GLY A 130 11.58 9.67 3.70
N THR A 131 12.44 10.62 4.04
CA THR A 131 13.65 10.35 4.81
C THR A 131 13.55 10.86 6.25
N THR A 132 14.51 10.45 7.08
CA THR A 132 14.72 10.98 8.42
C THR A 132 15.11 12.45 8.45
N SER A 133 15.71 12.98 7.37
CA SER A 133 16.02 14.41 7.19
C SER A 133 14.81 15.25 6.78
N GLY A 134 13.67 14.62 6.47
CA GLY A 134 12.47 15.32 6.03
C GLY A 134 12.41 15.58 4.53
N GLU A 135 13.29 14.96 3.74
CA GLU A 135 13.22 15.02 2.29
C GLU A 135 12.14 14.06 1.79
N VAL A 136 11.34 14.50 0.82
CA VAL A 136 10.37 13.66 0.10
C VAL A 136 10.87 13.50 -1.32
N VAL A 137 10.98 12.25 -1.76
CA VAL A 137 11.49 11.88 -3.08
C VAL A 137 10.44 11.07 -3.82
N VAL A 138 10.25 11.37 -5.10
CA VAL A 138 9.39 10.63 -6.02
C VAL A 138 10.26 10.12 -7.17
N CYS A 139 10.25 8.81 -7.37
CA CYS A 139 11.02 8.13 -8.39
C CYS A 139 10.08 7.48 -9.41
N ASN A 140 10.42 7.62 -10.69
CA ASN A 140 9.86 6.83 -11.76
C ASN A 140 10.80 5.66 -12.09
N LEU A 141 10.34 4.44 -11.85
CA LEU A 141 11.10 3.21 -12.01
C LEU A 141 11.07 2.66 -13.46
N SER A 142 10.41 3.34 -14.41
CA SER A 142 10.25 2.84 -15.79
C SER A 142 11.55 2.81 -16.61
N GLY A 143 12.58 3.57 -16.22
CA GLY A 143 13.82 3.73 -16.99
C GLY A 143 15.09 3.19 -16.32
N GLY A 144 14.98 2.60 -15.13
CA GLY A 144 16.13 2.30 -14.27
C GLY A 144 16.66 3.53 -13.52
N CYS A 145 17.31 3.30 -12.38
CA CYS A 145 17.69 4.33 -11.39
C CYS A 145 18.82 5.30 -11.84
N ALA A 146 19.43 5.09 -13.01
CA ALA A 146 20.63 5.84 -13.41
C ALA A 146 20.36 7.25 -13.95
N ASP A 147 19.09 7.59 -14.22
CA ASP A 147 18.76 8.86 -14.86
C ASP A 147 18.31 9.90 -13.82
N ALA A 148 19.06 10.99 -13.67
CA ALA A 148 18.73 12.07 -12.73
C ALA A 148 17.37 12.73 -13.04
N GLY A 149 16.85 12.55 -14.26
CA GLY A 149 15.50 12.97 -14.66
C GLY A 149 14.36 12.04 -14.17
N ALA A 150 14.69 10.86 -13.65
CA ALA A 150 13.71 9.89 -13.14
C ALA A 150 13.30 10.15 -11.68
N THR A 151 13.96 11.10 -11.00
CA THR A 151 13.77 11.35 -9.57
C THR A 151 13.50 12.83 -9.32
N LEU A 152 12.44 13.12 -8.56
CA LEU A 152 12.09 14.44 -8.07
C LEU A 152 12.23 14.46 -6.55
N ALA A 153 13.09 15.31 -6.01
CA ALA A 153 13.27 15.48 -4.57
C ALA A 153 12.80 16.87 -4.11
N SER A 154 12.21 16.92 -2.92
CA SER A 154 11.91 18.17 -2.23
C SER A 154 13.22 18.92 -1.92
N PRO A 155 13.29 20.25 -2.05
CA PRO A 155 14.46 21.03 -1.65
C PRO A 155 14.83 20.79 -0.19
N ALA A 156 16.12 20.68 0.11
CA ALA A 156 16.62 20.48 1.46
C ALA A 156 16.03 21.52 2.45
N GLY A 157 15.63 21.06 3.64
CA GLY A 157 15.11 21.90 4.71
C GLY A 157 13.71 22.49 4.49
N CYS A 158 13.02 22.18 3.39
CA CYS A 158 11.68 22.73 3.15
C CYS A 158 10.61 22.23 4.12
N HIS A 159 10.84 21.09 4.77
CA HIS A 159 9.97 20.48 5.76
C HIS A 159 10.51 20.63 7.21
N GLY A 160 11.34 21.66 7.46
CA GLY A 160 11.88 21.95 8.80
C GLY A 160 12.85 20.89 9.33
N CYS A 161 13.46 20.12 8.43
CA CYS A 161 14.40 19.04 8.73
C CYS A 161 13.85 17.97 9.69
N ARG A 162 12.53 17.75 9.67
CA ARG A 162 11.85 16.75 10.51
C ARG A 162 11.64 15.46 9.75
N ARG A 163 11.86 14.32 10.41
CA ARG A 163 11.57 12.98 9.88
C ARG A 163 10.17 12.91 9.26
N VAL A 164 10.09 12.37 8.03
CA VAL A 164 8.81 12.03 7.41
C VAL A 164 8.22 10.81 8.12
N SER A 165 7.10 10.99 8.83
CA SER A 165 6.42 9.90 9.55
C SER A 165 5.44 9.10 8.68
N ALA A 166 4.89 9.73 7.64
CA ALA A 166 3.91 9.10 6.76
C ALA A 166 3.94 9.75 5.37
N LEU A 167 3.54 8.96 4.38
CA LEU A 167 3.30 9.41 3.01
C LEU A 167 1.92 8.96 2.54
N ARG A 168 1.27 9.82 1.77
CA ARG A 168 -0.01 9.53 1.13
C ARG A 168 -0.06 10.20 -0.24
N TRP A 169 -0.49 9.44 -1.23
CA TRP A 169 -0.88 9.98 -2.53
C TRP A 169 -2.27 10.61 -2.39
N ALA A 170 -2.41 11.85 -2.81
CA ALA A 170 -3.65 12.60 -2.76
C ALA A 170 -4.30 12.61 -4.14
N ASP A 171 -5.63 12.45 -4.18
CA ASP A 171 -6.44 12.81 -5.33
C ASP A 171 -6.69 14.34 -5.35
N ALA A 172 -7.30 14.83 -6.42
CA ALA A 172 -7.58 16.27 -6.54
C ALA A 172 -8.44 16.83 -5.38
N PRO A 173 -9.50 16.14 -4.90
CA PRO A 173 -10.23 16.57 -3.72
C PRO A 173 -9.37 16.71 -2.46
N LEU A 174 -8.57 15.69 -2.13
CA LEU A 174 -7.73 15.73 -0.95
C LEU A 174 -6.62 16.79 -1.08
N ALA A 175 -6.07 16.95 -2.28
CA ALA A 175 -5.09 18.00 -2.57
C ALA A 175 -5.72 19.38 -2.37
N ASN A 176 -6.91 19.64 -2.88
CA ASN A 176 -7.58 20.94 -2.72
C ASN A 176 -7.83 21.30 -1.24
N THR A 177 -8.05 20.29 -0.39
CA THR A 177 -8.28 20.51 1.05
C THR A 177 -7.00 20.66 1.86
N LEU A 178 -5.91 19.97 1.48
CA LEU A 178 -4.71 19.85 2.32
C LEU A 178 -3.43 20.44 1.69
N LEU A 179 -3.50 21.04 0.50
CA LEU A 179 -2.33 21.59 -0.19
C LEU A 179 -1.81 22.86 0.51
N ALA A 180 -0.92 22.66 1.49
CA ALA A 180 -0.21 23.75 2.15
C ALA A 180 1.03 24.25 1.37
N MET A 181 1.59 23.45 0.46
CA MET A 181 2.82 23.79 -0.25
C MET A 181 2.91 23.09 -1.61
N GLN A 182 3.29 23.85 -2.65
CA GLN A 182 3.62 23.31 -3.97
C GLN A 182 5.11 23.49 -4.25
N ILE A 183 5.79 22.39 -4.53
CA ILE A 183 7.21 22.35 -4.87
C ILE A 183 7.32 22.09 -6.37
N SER A 184 7.94 23.02 -7.10
CA SER A 184 8.25 22.84 -8.53
C SER A 184 9.77 22.72 -8.70
N ALA A 185 10.22 22.13 -9.80
CA ALA A 185 11.63 22.08 -10.17
C ALA A 185 12.30 23.47 -10.26
N ARG A 186 11.52 24.56 -10.32
CA ARG A 186 11.99 25.96 -10.35
C ARG A 186 11.90 26.67 -8.99
N GLY A 187 11.66 25.93 -7.90
CA GLY A 187 11.53 26.46 -6.53
C GLY A 187 10.11 26.46 -5.98
N LYS A 188 9.98 26.90 -4.72
CA LYS A 188 8.73 26.92 -3.96
C LYS A 188 7.75 27.96 -4.53
N ARG A 189 6.47 27.58 -4.66
CA ARG A 189 5.35 28.52 -4.63
C ARG A 189 4.46 28.14 -3.45
N ARG A 190 4.17 29.10 -2.56
CA ARG A 190 3.13 28.90 -1.55
C ARG A 190 1.81 28.78 -2.31
N GLY A 191 1.19 27.60 -2.24
CA GLY A 191 -0.24 27.49 -2.52
C GLY A 191 -0.98 28.20 -1.39
N ALA A 192 -2.03 28.94 -1.72
CA ALA A 192 -2.89 29.52 -0.71
C ALA A 192 -3.62 28.39 0.02
N ALA A 193 -3.11 28.00 1.19
CA ALA A 193 -3.92 27.32 2.19
C ALA A 193 -4.51 28.41 3.10
N ASP A 194 -5.39 29.23 2.53
CA ASP A 194 -6.42 29.86 3.36
C ASP A 194 -7.38 28.72 3.69
N GLN A 195 -7.57 28.44 4.98
CA GLN A 195 -8.39 27.37 5.55
C GLN A 195 -7.66 26.04 5.84
N VAL A 196 -6.83 26.06 6.88
CA VAL A 196 -6.73 24.91 7.79
C VAL A 196 -7.30 25.38 9.13
N PHE A 197 -8.54 24.99 9.43
CA PHE A 197 -9.17 25.13 10.74
C PHE A 197 -8.83 23.92 11.62
#